data_AF-A0A7J8GDJ3-F1
#
_entry.id   AF-A0A7J8GDJ3-F1
#
_cell.length_a   1.000
_cell.length_b   1.000
_cell.length_c   1.000
_cell.angle_alpha   90.00
_cell.angle_beta   90.00
_cell.angle_gamma   90.00
#
_symmetry.space_group_name_H-M   'P 1'
#
loop_
_entity.id
_entity.type
_entity.pdbx_description
1 polymer ?
#
loop_
_entity_poly.entity_id
_entity_poly.type
_entity_poly.pdbx_seq_one_letter_code
_entity_poly.pdbx_strand_id
1 'polypeptide(L)'
;MQPLLCALAGLALLRASGADAATEPFIPTRGDLTRNTDCNTHMAVHGRLDIIEETVEKTVEHLEAEMKGLLDQLKELAWNLPPGPFSPTPDLLGDDHF
;
A
#
# COMPACT_ATOMS: atom_id res chain seq x y z
N MET A 1 -35.30 38.96 20.10
CA MET A 1 -35.04 38.81 21.55
C MET A 1 -34.72 37.36 21.96
N GLN A 2 -35.29 36.36 21.31
CA GLN A 2 -35.05 34.92 21.56
C GLN A 2 -33.59 34.42 21.51
N PRO A 3 -32.69 34.90 20.62
CA PRO A 3 -31.32 34.40 20.59
C PRO A 3 -30.50 34.81 21.83
N LEU A 4 -30.81 35.97 22.41
CA LEU A 4 -30.13 36.47 23.61
C LEU A 4 -30.49 35.62 24.84
N LEU A 5 -31.75 35.18 24.93
CA LEU A 5 -32.23 34.33 26.03
C LEU A 5 -31.60 32.93 25.98
N CYS A 6 -31.45 32.35 24.78
CA CYS A 6 -30.73 31.08 24.60
C CYS A 6 -29.24 31.19 24.99
N ALA A 7 -28.59 32.29 24.62
CA ALA A 7 -27.19 32.52 24.98
C ALA A 7 -27.00 32.65 26.50
N LEU A 8 -27.90 33.36 27.19
CA LEU A 8 -27.86 33.52 28.64
C LEU A 8 -28.17 32.21 29.38
N ALA A 9 -29.12 31.41 28.89
CA ALA A 9 -29.41 30.09 29.44
C ALA A 9 -28.21 29.12 29.28
N GLY A 10 -27.54 29.15 28.12
CA GLY A 10 -26.34 28.36 27.87
C GLY A 10 -25.16 28.76 28.77
N LEU A 11 -24.96 30.06 29.00
CA LEU A 11 -23.95 30.57 29.93
C LEU A 11 -24.24 30.19 31.38
N ALA A 12 -25.52 30.21 31.81
CA ALA A 12 -25.91 29.78 33.15
C ALA A 12 -25.65 28.28 33.37
N LEU A 13 -25.98 27.44 32.38
CA LEU A 13 -25.69 25.99 32.42
C LEU A 13 -24.19 25.70 32.47
N LEU A 14 -23.38 26.42 31.69
CA LEU A 14 -21.92 26.27 31.68
C LEU A 14 -21.29 26.70 33.01
N ARG A 15 -21.84 27.74 33.64
CA ARG A 15 -21.38 28.22 34.96
C ARG A 15 -21.78 27.28 36.10
N ALA A 16 -22.96 26.64 36.01
CA ALA A 16 -23.37 25.61 36.96
C ALA A 16 -22.51 24.35 36.83
N SER A 17 -22.18 23.94 35.60
CA SER A 17 -21.31 22.79 35.33
C SER A 17 -19.84 23.00 35.75
N GLY A 18 -19.39 24.25 35.91
CA GLY A 18 -18.02 24.58 36.34
C GLY A 18 -17.83 24.63 37.86
N ALA A 19 -18.88 24.42 38.65
CA ALA A 19 -18.84 24.50 40.12
C ALA A 19 -18.78 23.12 40.82
N ASP A 20 -19.02 22.01 40.12
CA ASP A 20 -18.85 20.65 40.66
C ASP A 20 -17.45 20.11 40.38
N ALA A 21 -16.47 20.73 41.05
CA ALA A 21 -15.13 20.18 41.22
C ALA A 21 -15.00 19.58 42.63
N ALA A 22 -15.83 18.60 42.97
CA ALA A 22 -15.61 17.70 44.11
C ALA A 22 -16.65 16.56 44.08
N THR A 23 -16.29 15.45 43.43
CA THR A 23 -16.60 14.03 43.75
C THR A 23 -16.71 13.28 42.44
N GLU A 24 -15.67 12.54 42.08
CA GLU A 24 -15.70 11.59 40.97
C GLU A 24 -16.87 10.61 41.11
N PRO A 25 -17.67 10.38 40.06
CA PRO A 25 -18.01 9.04 39.66
C PRO A 25 -16.93 8.63 38.66
N PHE A 26 -16.02 7.75 39.08
CA PHE A 26 -15.28 6.94 38.12
C PHE A 26 -16.30 6.29 37.18
N ILE A 27 -16.38 6.74 35.94
CA ILE A 27 -16.94 5.97 34.84
C ILE A 27 -15.72 5.26 34.21
N PRO A 28 -15.37 4.05 34.64
CA PRO A 28 -14.53 3.24 33.78
C PRO A 28 -15.39 2.81 32.57
N THR A 29 -14.74 2.64 31.42
CA THR A 29 -15.22 1.75 30.33
C THR A 29 -16.16 2.31 29.24
N ARG A 30 -15.98 3.54 28.75
CA ARG A 30 -16.44 3.90 27.38
C ARG A 30 -15.29 4.18 26.42
N GLY A 31 -14.28 4.94 26.85
CA GLY A 31 -13.09 5.22 26.03
C GLY A 31 -12.22 3.98 25.77
N ASP A 32 -12.27 2.98 26.65
CA ASP A 32 -11.44 1.77 26.55
C ASP A 32 -11.98 0.76 25.53
N LEU A 33 -13.31 0.61 25.43
CA LEU A 33 -13.96 -0.23 24.42
C LEU A 33 -13.82 0.34 23.01
N THR A 34 -13.98 1.66 22.84
CA THR A 34 -13.78 2.29 21.52
C THR A 34 -12.32 2.21 21.09
N ARG A 35 -11.38 2.51 22.00
CA ARG A 35 -9.94 2.38 21.73
C ARG A 35 -9.51 0.94 21.43
N ASN A 36 -10.06 -0.05 22.12
CA ASN A 36 -9.74 -1.46 21.83
C ASN A 36 -10.28 -1.91 20.48
N THR A 37 -11.43 -1.36 20.06
CA THR A 37 -12.07 -1.70 18.78
C THR A 37 -11.27 -1.08 17.65
N ASP A 38 -10.87 0.19 17.79
CA ASP A 38 -10.00 0.87 16.84
C ASP A 38 -8.63 0.17 16.72
N CYS A 39 -8.03 -0.25 17.84
CA CYS A 39 -6.77 -0.99 17.84
C CYS A 39 -6.92 -2.36 17.17
N ASN A 40 -8.00 -3.09 17.42
CA ASN A 40 -8.29 -4.36 16.74
C ASN A 40 -8.49 -4.18 15.23
N THR A 41 -9.19 -3.11 14.84
CA THR A 41 -9.43 -2.78 13.43
C THR A 41 -8.10 -2.44 12.73
N HIS A 42 -7.23 -1.68 13.39
CA HIS A 42 -5.89 -1.37 12.91
C HIS A 42 -5.04 -2.64 12.73
N MET A 43 -5.04 -3.55 13.71
CA MET A 43 -4.32 -4.83 13.61
C MET A 43 -4.86 -5.71 12.49
N ALA A 44 -6.18 -5.75 12.29
CA ALA A 44 -6.79 -6.49 11.19
C ALA A 44 -6.43 -5.90 9.82
N VAL A 45 -6.34 -4.57 9.70
CA VAL A 45 -5.87 -3.92 8.46
C VAL A 45 -4.41 -4.24 8.21
N HIS A 46 -3.55 -4.16 9.23
CA HIS A 46 -2.13 -4.52 9.09
C HIS A 46 -1.95 -5.98 8.66
N GLY A 47 -2.61 -6.94 9.32
CA GLY A 47 -2.49 -8.34 8.92
C GLY A 47 -2.96 -8.60 7.49
N ARG A 48 -3.94 -7.84 6.99
CA ARG A 48 -4.34 -7.91 5.58
C ARG A 48 -3.31 -7.30 4.64
N LEU A 49 -2.66 -6.21 5.04
CA LEU A 49 -1.59 -5.58 4.26
C LEU A 49 -0.37 -6.50 4.18
N ASP A 50 0.01 -7.17 5.27
CA ASP A 50 1.12 -8.12 5.28
C ASP A 50 0.89 -9.27 4.29
N ILE A 51 -0.34 -9.84 4.26
CA ILE A 51 -0.71 -10.89 3.30
C ILE A 51 -0.65 -10.37 1.86
N ILE A 52 -1.10 -9.13 1.63
CA ILE A 52 -1.07 -8.52 0.29
C ILE A 52 0.38 -8.28 -0.13
N GLU A 53 1.22 -7.74 0.75
CA GLU A 53 2.64 -7.50 0.50
C GLU A 53 3.36 -8.80 0.13
N GLU A 54 3.20 -9.85 0.95
CA GLU A 54 3.78 -11.18 0.68
C GLU A 54 3.29 -11.74 -0.66
N THR A 55 1.98 -11.64 -0.92
CA THR A 55 1.40 -12.16 -2.17
C THR A 55 1.97 -11.41 -3.38
N VAL A 56 2.04 -10.08 -3.30
CA VAL A 56 2.59 -9.25 -4.38
C VAL A 56 4.06 -9.59 -4.60
N GLU A 57 4.88 -9.62 -3.56
CA GLU A 57 6.30 -9.97 -3.65
C GLU A 57 6.49 -11.33 -4.35
N LYS A 58 5.79 -12.36 -3.86
CA LYS A 58 5.85 -13.71 -4.45
C LYS A 58 5.38 -13.76 -5.90
N THR A 59 4.33 -13.03 -6.25
CA THR A 59 3.83 -12.99 -7.63
C THR A 59 4.81 -12.30 -8.57
N VAL A 60 5.48 -11.25 -8.10
CA VAL A 60 6.52 -10.54 -8.86
C VAL A 60 7.72 -11.44 -9.08
N GLU A 61 8.21 -12.11 -8.03
CA GLU A 61 9.31 -13.07 -8.14
C GLU A 61 8.99 -14.20 -9.13
N HIS A 62 7.77 -14.74 -9.05
CA HIS A 62 7.33 -15.80 -9.96
C HIS A 62 7.32 -15.32 -11.42
N LEU A 63 6.75 -14.15 -11.68
CA LEU A 63 6.68 -13.59 -13.02
C LEU A 63 8.06 -13.26 -13.59
N GLU A 64 8.99 -12.77 -12.75
CA GLU A 64 10.36 -12.53 -13.16
C GLU A 64 11.05 -13.84 -13.59
N ALA A 65 10.86 -14.92 -12.81
CA ALA A 65 11.41 -16.23 -13.15
C ALA A 65 10.81 -16.78 -14.45
N GLU A 66 9.50 -16.62 -14.67
CA GLU A 66 8.84 -17.02 -15.93
C GLU A 66 9.37 -16.21 -17.12
N MET A 67 9.48 -14.89 -16.98
CA MET A 67 10.01 -14.00 -18.02
C MET A 67 11.44 -14.40 -18.38
N LYS A 68 12.31 -14.63 -17.38
CA LYS A 68 13.67 -15.09 -17.61
C LYS A 68 13.69 -16.43 -18.34
N GLY A 69 12.86 -17.39 -17.93
CA GLY A 69 12.72 -18.67 -18.60
C GLY A 69 12.30 -18.55 -20.07
N LEU A 70 11.34 -17.67 -20.37
CA LEU A 70 10.90 -17.39 -21.74
C LEU A 70 12.01 -16.74 -22.59
N LEU A 71 12.76 -15.80 -22.02
CA LEU A 71 13.91 -15.18 -22.69
C LEU A 71 15.02 -16.19 -22.99
N ASP A 72 15.32 -17.08 -22.04
CA ASP A 72 16.31 -18.14 -22.24
C ASP A 72 15.86 -19.10 -23.34
N GLN A 73 14.58 -19.49 -23.37
CA GLN A 73 14.01 -20.30 -24.46
C GLN A 73 14.11 -19.60 -25.82
N LEU A 74 13.77 -18.32 -25.88
CA LEU A 74 13.86 -17.54 -27.12
C LEU A 74 15.31 -17.44 -27.62
N LYS A 75 16.25 -17.23 -26.69
CA LYS A 75 17.67 -17.18 -27.00
C LYS A 75 18.13 -18.52 -27.60
N GLU A 76 17.82 -19.63 -26.95
CA GLU A 76 18.13 -20.96 -27.49
C GLU A 76 17.52 -21.17 -28.88
N LEU A 77 16.26 -20.78 -29.11
CA LEU A 77 15.66 -20.85 -30.44
C LEU A 77 16.40 -19.97 -31.47
N ALA A 78 16.78 -18.75 -31.09
CA ALA A 78 17.50 -17.81 -31.97
C ALA A 78 18.87 -18.35 -32.40
N TRP A 79 19.59 -19.06 -31.52
CA TRP A 79 20.88 -19.69 -31.85
C TRP A 79 20.74 -20.94 -32.73
N ASN A 80 19.61 -21.64 -32.63
CA ASN A 80 19.34 -22.85 -33.42
C ASN A 80 18.72 -22.55 -34.80
N LEU A 81 18.44 -21.28 -35.12
CA LEU A 81 17.96 -20.89 -36.44
C LEU A 81 19.13 -20.80 -37.43
N PRO A 82 19.01 -21.36 -38.65
CA PRO A 82 19.99 -21.10 -39.70
C PRO A 82 20.04 -19.58 -39.96
N PRO A 83 21.21 -19.04 -40.38
CA PRO A 83 21.31 -17.65 -40.76
C PRO A 83 20.19 -17.31 -41.76
N GLY A 84 19.31 -16.39 -41.38
CA GLY A 84 18.23 -15.96 -42.26
C GLY A 84 18.82 -15.33 -43.54
N PRO A 85 18.07 -15.29 -44.65
CA PRO A 85 18.54 -14.76 -45.93
C PRO A 85 18.95 -13.27 -45.90
N PHE A 86 18.76 -12.58 -44.77
CA PHE A 86 19.16 -11.19 -44.51
C PHE A 86 20.24 -11.06 -43.43
N SER A 87 20.90 -12.15 -43.05
CA SER A 87 22.09 -12.07 -42.22
C SER A 87 23.15 -11.25 -42.98
N PRO A 88 23.71 -10.19 -42.39
CA PRO A 88 24.76 -9.43 -43.05
C PRO A 88 25.92 -10.38 -43.35
N THR A 89 26.14 -10.66 -44.63
CA THR A 89 27.37 -11.30 -45.08
C THR A 89 28.52 -10.50 -44.48
N PRO A 90 29.49 -11.11 -43.78
CA PRO A 90 30.69 -10.38 -43.38
C PRO A 90 31.28 -9.81 -44.66
N ASP A 91 31.27 -8.49 -44.81
CA ASP A 91 31.77 -7.83 -46.01
C ASP A 91 33.22 -8.26 -46.22
N LEU A 92 33.40 -9.12 -47.22
CA LEU A 92 34.69 -9.62 -47.71
C LEU A 92 35.34 -8.55 -48.61
N LEU A 93 35.23 -7.28 -48.22
CA LEU A 93 35.85 -6.13 -48.86
C LEU A 93 37.12 -5.76 -48.07
N GLY A 94 38.10 -6.65 -48.18
CA GLY A 94 39.49 -6.43 -47.78
C GLY A 94 40.43 -6.67 -48.96
N ASP A 95 39.96 -6.38 -50.18
CA ASP A 95 40.77 -6.39 -51.40
C ASP A 95 40.72 -5.02 -52.06
N ASP A 96 41.19 -4.01 -51.31
CA ASP A 96 41.60 -2.74 -51.89
C ASP A 96 43.10 -2.82 -52.14
N HIS A 97 43.45 -3.52 -53.21
CA HIS A 97 44.74 -3.38 -53.88
C HIS A 97 44.84 -1.95 -54.46
N PHE A 98 45.55 -1.05 -53.77
CA PHE A 98 46.21 0.13 -54.35
C PHE A 98 47.51 0.45 -53.60
#